data_AF-A0A947WF94-F1
#
_entry.id   AF-A0A947WF94-F1
#
_cell.length_a   1.000
_cell.length_b   1.000
_cell.length_c   1.000
_cell.angle_alpha   90.00
_cell.angle_beta   90.00
_cell.angle_gamma   90.00
#
_symmetry.space_group_name_H-M   'P 1'
#
loop_
_entity.id
_entity.type
_entity.pdbx_description
1 polymer ?
#
loop_
_entity_poly.entity_id
_entity_poly.type
_entity_poly.pdbx_seq_one_letter_code
_entity_poly.pdbx_strand_id
1 'polypeptide(L)'
;VIRAREETGENGGERFLAAFARHLRAQLAELPWDAIQTRVTQQKGRLEIMSETLLLGMVQAQLDPVVASSGEISSDLAGQVLDIGYALQYALPLKRPMLEVYGEFIEGRRTVKRDIWADRALTLTEDMGLSEVVIAIWDSGVDMSVYEGRRFVNGAESFDGKDNDGNGFVDDVHGIAYDYKGRHEPHLLYPLGDAAPRIGPAMDKVKGLMDLQASVDSPEAAALRVYLEGLETAEVNDFLEDMELCALYVHGTHVAGIAVRDNPFARLLCARVSFDHHALPALFTEEMARRHADSYGETVAYFEDHGVRVVNMSWGWGLKEIEGILEANGWGESAAERSRQAAKLLGILEESLHEAIAGSPQILFVAAAGNEDNDVEFDEYIPSSFALPNLMIVGAVDQAGEATGFTSSGRHVRIYANGFEVKSFVPGGSEMKLSGTSMAAPNVCNLAAKLFALDPALTPPEVVRLISEGAEARGDYHLIDPRRSAASLRR
;
A
#
# COMPACT_ATOMS: atom_id res chain seq x y z
N VAL A 1 22.15 3.95 -25.02
CA VAL A 1 22.85 2.72 -25.49
C VAL A 1 23.24 2.79 -26.96
N ILE A 2 22.28 2.90 -27.90
CA ILE A 2 22.54 2.87 -29.36
C ILE A 2 23.62 3.87 -29.77
N ARG A 3 23.46 5.16 -29.41
CA ARG A 3 24.46 6.21 -29.72
C ARG A 3 25.86 5.93 -29.18
N ALA A 4 25.96 5.31 -28.00
CA ALA A 4 27.25 4.93 -27.43
C ALA A 4 27.91 3.80 -28.23
N ARG A 5 27.13 2.80 -28.68
CA ARG A 5 27.63 1.72 -29.55
C ARG A 5 28.09 2.25 -30.91
N GLU A 6 27.31 3.14 -31.51
CA GLU A 6 27.66 3.78 -32.79
C GLU A 6 28.96 4.59 -32.69
N GLU A 7 29.17 5.27 -31.57
CA GLU A 7 30.36 6.09 -31.35
C GLU A 7 31.61 5.26 -31.07
N THR A 8 31.51 4.22 -30.23
CA THR A 8 32.68 3.48 -29.77
C THR A 8 32.97 2.22 -30.59
N GLY A 9 31.96 1.67 -31.27
CA GLY A 9 32.00 0.33 -31.87
C GLY A 9 32.03 -0.80 -30.83
N GLU A 10 31.82 -0.49 -29.55
CA GLU A 10 31.93 -1.42 -28.43
C GLU A 10 30.56 -1.63 -27.76
N ASN A 11 30.34 -2.81 -27.17
CA ASN A 11 29.10 -3.15 -26.44
C ASN A 11 29.27 -3.11 -24.91
N GLY A 12 30.46 -2.71 -24.43
CA GLY A 12 30.87 -2.72 -23.02
C GLY A 12 32.28 -2.13 -22.87
N GLY A 13 32.78 -2.02 -21.64
CA GLY A 13 34.09 -1.44 -21.34
C GLY A 13 34.06 0.08 -21.09
N GLU A 14 35.13 0.61 -20.53
CA GLU A 14 35.17 1.99 -19.99
C GLU A 14 34.88 3.07 -21.05
N ARG A 15 35.34 2.90 -22.31
CA ARG A 15 35.04 3.86 -23.39
C ARG A 15 33.55 3.89 -23.71
N PHE A 16 32.93 2.71 -23.84
CA PHE A 16 31.50 2.59 -24.04
C PHE A 16 30.70 3.16 -22.87
N LEU A 17 31.07 2.85 -21.61
CA LEU A 17 30.37 3.34 -20.43
C LEU A 17 30.47 4.87 -20.31
N ALA A 18 31.63 5.46 -20.60
CA ALA A 18 31.81 6.91 -20.62
C ALA A 18 30.96 7.58 -21.72
N ALA A 19 30.91 7.00 -22.93
CA ALA A 19 30.05 7.48 -24.01
C ALA A 19 28.57 7.35 -23.64
N PHE A 20 28.17 6.22 -23.06
CA PHE A 20 26.80 6.00 -22.57
C PHE A 20 26.39 7.06 -21.55
N ALA A 21 27.20 7.29 -20.53
CA ALA A 21 26.93 8.28 -19.49
C ALA A 21 26.77 9.69 -20.09
N ARG A 22 27.64 10.08 -21.04
CA ARG A 22 27.54 11.38 -21.73
C ARG A 22 26.26 11.51 -22.55
N HIS A 23 25.88 10.48 -23.31
CA HIS A 23 24.63 10.49 -24.08
C HIS A 23 23.40 10.52 -23.17
N LEU A 24 23.40 9.78 -22.07
CA LEU A 24 22.32 9.79 -21.08
C LEU A 24 22.16 11.19 -20.44
N ARG A 25 23.26 11.83 -20.04
CA ARG A 25 23.25 13.22 -19.53
C ARG A 25 22.62 14.18 -20.53
N ALA A 26 23.02 14.09 -21.79
CA ALA A 26 22.49 14.95 -22.84
C ALA A 26 20.97 14.76 -23.04
N GLN A 27 20.49 13.51 -23.04
CA GLN A 27 19.06 13.22 -23.18
C GLN A 27 18.25 13.71 -21.97
N LEU A 28 18.75 13.48 -20.75
CA LEU A 28 18.06 13.97 -19.54
C LEU A 28 18.02 15.50 -19.48
N ALA A 29 19.07 16.18 -19.95
CA ALA A 29 19.12 17.64 -19.94
C ALA A 29 18.01 18.31 -20.76
N GLU A 30 17.53 17.64 -21.82
CA GLU A 30 16.43 18.07 -22.69
C GLU A 30 15.03 17.87 -22.08
N LEU A 31 14.92 17.06 -21.02
CA LEU A 31 13.64 16.73 -20.40
C LEU A 31 13.27 17.74 -19.29
N PRO A 32 11.98 18.11 -19.19
CA PRO A 32 11.51 19.03 -18.15
C PRO A 32 11.54 18.34 -16.78
N TRP A 33 12.32 18.88 -15.85
CA TRP A 33 12.52 18.32 -14.51
C TRP A 33 11.20 18.02 -13.79
N ASP A 34 10.29 18.99 -13.75
CA ASP A 34 9.01 18.87 -13.06
C ASP A 34 8.18 17.67 -13.56
N ALA A 35 8.32 17.28 -14.83
CA ALA A 35 7.61 16.13 -15.39
C ALA A 35 8.29 14.77 -15.13
N ILE A 36 9.61 14.75 -14.91
CA ILE A 36 10.38 13.51 -14.84
C ILE A 36 11.06 13.25 -13.49
N GLN A 37 11.02 14.21 -12.56
CA GLN A 37 11.66 14.13 -11.25
C GLN A 37 11.31 12.81 -10.54
N THR A 38 10.01 12.51 -10.38
CA THR A 38 9.53 11.31 -9.69
C THR A 38 10.05 10.04 -10.38
N ARG A 39 9.95 9.98 -11.71
CA ARG A 39 10.39 8.81 -12.49
C ARG A 39 11.89 8.59 -12.38
N VAL A 40 12.72 9.63 -12.52
CA VAL A 40 14.18 9.49 -12.40
C VAL A 40 14.59 9.10 -10.97
N THR A 41 13.94 9.67 -9.96
CA THR A 41 14.19 9.36 -8.54
C THR A 41 13.87 7.89 -8.23
N GLN A 42 12.69 7.40 -8.66
CA GLN A 42 12.31 6.00 -8.50
C GLN A 42 13.23 5.05 -9.27
N GLN A 43 13.62 5.40 -10.50
CA GLN A 43 14.54 4.58 -11.31
C GLN A 43 15.92 4.48 -10.65
N LYS A 44 16.44 5.58 -10.09
CA LYS A 44 17.68 5.55 -9.29
C LYS A 44 17.53 4.61 -8.09
N GLY A 45 16.46 4.75 -7.30
CA GLY A 45 16.20 3.87 -6.14
C GLY A 45 16.15 2.39 -6.50
N ARG A 46 15.44 2.03 -7.59
CA ARG A 46 15.40 0.64 -8.10
C ARG A 46 16.78 0.12 -8.51
N LEU A 47 17.59 0.96 -9.15
CA LEU A 47 18.95 0.59 -9.54
C LEU A 47 19.86 0.37 -8.32
N GLU A 48 19.69 1.14 -7.24
CA GLU A 48 20.52 1.01 -6.05
C GLU A 48 20.42 -0.38 -5.43
N ILE A 49 19.20 -0.93 -5.35
CA ILE A 49 18.96 -2.27 -4.76
C ILE A 49 19.20 -3.44 -5.72
N MET A 50 19.24 -3.19 -7.03
CA MET A 50 19.39 -4.24 -8.04
C MET A 50 20.79 -4.87 -7.98
N SER A 51 20.87 -6.19 -7.82
CA SER A 51 22.11 -6.97 -7.89
C SER A 51 21.88 -8.28 -8.65
N GLU A 52 22.97 -8.88 -9.15
CA GLU A 52 22.91 -10.20 -9.76
C GLU A 52 22.39 -11.24 -8.75
N THR A 53 22.88 -11.18 -7.51
CA THR A 53 22.42 -12.06 -6.43
C THR A 53 20.93 -11.96 -6.18
N LEU A 54 20.38 -10.74 -6.07
CA LEU A 54 18.95 -10.54 -5.82
C LEU A 54 18.11 -11.06 -7.00
N LEU A 55 18.50 -10.73 -8.24
CA LEU A 55 17.78 -11.18 -9.44
C LEU A 55 17.79 -12.71 -9.57
N LEU A 56 18.93 -13.36 -9.38
CA LEU A 56 19.03 -14.83 -9.45
C LEU A 56 18.31 -15.50 -8.29
N GLY A 57 18.37 -14.93 -7.08
CA GLY A 57 17.64 -15.43 -5.92
C GLY A 57 16.13 -15.35 -6.11
N MET A 58 15.61 -14.28 -6.73
CA MET A 58 14.19 -14.19 -7.10
C MET A 58 13.77 -15.29 -8.08
N VAL A 59 14.60 -15.59 -9.10
CA VAL A 59 14.33 -16.71 -10.02
C VAL A 59 14.24 -18.03 -9.26
N GLN A 60 15.21 -18.31 -8.39
CA GLN A 60 15.25 -19.55 -7.62
C GLN A 60 14.07 -19.69 -6.65
N ALA A 61 13.68 -18.58 -6.01
CA ALA A 61 12.60 -18.57 -5.03
C ALA A 61 11.21 -18.65 -5.67
N GLN A 62 10.97 -17.91 -6.77
CA GLN A 62 9.62 -17.64 -7.28
C GLN A 62 9.32 -18.32 -8.62
N LEU A 63 10.33 -18.55 -9.48
CA LEU A 63 10.11 -19.00 -10.86
C LEU A 63 10.47 -20.47 -11.06
N ASP A 64 11.62 -20.92 -10.55
CA ASP A 64 12.06 -22.31 -10.67
C ASP A 64 11.01 -23.32 -10.18
N PRO A 65 10.33 -23.11 -9.04
CA PRO A 65 9.29 -24.03 -8.56
C PRO A 65 8.10 -24.14 -9.52
N VAL A 66 7.67 -23.02 -10.10
CA VAL A 66 6.53 -22.96 -11.03
C VAL A 66 6.85 -23.69 -12.33
N VAL A 67 8.03 -23.41 -12.91
CA VAL A 67 8.50 -24.08 -14.13
C VAL A 67 8.67 -25.59 -13.90
N ALA A 68 9.23 -25.99 -12.76
CA ALA A 68 9.45 -27.40 -12.43
C ALA A 68 8.15 -28.20 -12.28
N SER A 69 7.06 -27.56 -11.83
CA SER A 69 5.78 -28.23 -11.57
C SER A 69 4.95 -28.47 -12.83
N SER A 70 4.85 -27.49 -13.73
CA SER A 70 3.92 -27.52 -14.87
C SER A 70 4.60 -27.67 -16.23
N GLY A 71 5.90 -27.34 -16.33
CA GLY A 71 6.64 -27.31 -17.61
C GLY A 71 6.19 -26.19 -18.57
N GLU A 72 5.22 -25.37 -18.17
CA GLU A 72 4.69 -24.22 -18.88
C GLU A 72 4.71 -22.99 -17.96
N ILE A 73 4.64 -21.78 -18.51
CA ILE A 73 4.53 -20.54 -17.74
C ILE A 73 3.53 -19.60 -18.43
N SER A 74 2.83 -18.76 -17.67
CA SER A 74 2.00 -17.70 -18.22
C SER A 74 2.81 -16.68 -19.02
N SER A 75 2.12 -15.87 -19.83
CA SER A 75 2.73 -14.72 -20.51
C SER A 75 3.36 -13.73 -19.53
N ASP A 76 2.80 -13.61 -18.33
CA ASP A 76 3.22 -12.64 -17.33
C ASP A 76 4.53 -13.12 -16.69
N LEU A 77 4.60 -14.39 -16.27
CA LEU A 77 5.84 -14.99 -15.80
C LEU A 77 6.91 -15.04 -16.90
N ALA A 78 6.53 -15.32 -18.15
CA ALA A 78 7.47 -15.24 -19.28
C ALA A 78 8.03 -13.82 -19.44
N GLY A 79 7.20 -12.79 -19.27
CA GLY A 79 7.62 -11.40 -19.22
C GLY A 79 8.65 -11.14 -18.11
N GLN A 80 8.39 -11.63 -16.90
CA GLN A 80 9.31 -11.49 -15.77
C GLN A 80 10.67 -12.17 -16.02
N VAL A 81 10.66 -13.38 -16.60
CA VAL A 81 11.90 -14.08 -16.98
C VAL A 81 12.70 -13.26 -18.00
N LEU A 82 12.02 -12.69 -19.01
CA LEU A 82 12.66 -11.84 -20.00
C LEU A 82 13.21 -10.55 -19.39
N ASP A 83 12.48 -9.92 -18.47
CA ASP A 83 12.91 -8.71 -17.78
C ASP A 83 14.12 -8.96 -16.88
N ILE A 84 14.13 -10.07 -16.13
CA ILE A 84 15.30 -10.48 -15.33
C ILE A 84 16.50 -10.77 -16.24
N GLY A 85 16.30 -11.52 -17.33
CA GLY A 85 17.34 -11.78 -18.32
C GLY A 85 17.90 -10.50 -18.94
N TYR A 86 17.02 -9.55 -19.26
CA TYR A 86 17.41 -8.23 -19.75
C TYR A 86 18.19 -7.43 -18.68
N ALA A 87 17.73 -7.46 -17.43
CA ALA A 87 18.38 -6.77 -16.33
C ALA A 87 19.81 -7.30 -16.12
N LEU A 88 19.98 -8.61 -16.09
CA LEU A 88 21.29 -9.28 -15.96
C LEU A 88 22.23 -8.94 -17.12
N GLN A 89 21.75 -9.02 -18.36
CA GLN A 89 22.60 -8.90 -19.54
C GLN A 89 22.87 -7.44 -19.95
N TYR A 90 21.94 -6.52 -19.70
CA TYR A 90 21.98 -5.17 -20.26
C TYR A 90 21.88 -4.06 -19.21
N ALA A 91 21.05 -4.19 -18.18
CA ALA A 91 20.87 -3.12 -17.20
C ALA A 91 21.99 -3.08 -16.14
N LEU A 92 22.32 -4.22 -15.53
CA LEU A 92 23.36 -4.33 -14.51
C LEU A 92 24.73 -3.84 -14.97
N PRO A 93 25.23 -4.18 -16.18
CA PRO A 93 26.49 -3.64 -16.68
C PRO A 93 26.50 -2.10 -16.81
N LEU A 94 25.33 -1.47 -16.91
CA LEU A 94 25.15 -0.03 -17.00
C LEU A 94 24.83 0.61 -15.63
N LYS A 95 24.70 -0.17 -14.55
CA LYS A 95 24.25 0.31 -13.23
C LYS A 95 25.07 1.51 -12.75
N ARG A 96 26.41 1.39 -12.74
CA ARG A 96 27.33 2.45 -12.28
C ARG A 96 27.12 3.79 -13.00
N PRO A 97 27.27 3.89 -14.33
CA PRO A 97 27.06 5.17 -15.01
C PRO A 97 25.60 5.66 -14.93
N MET A 98 24.60 4.79 -14.82
CA MET A 98 23.21 5.24 -14.61
C MET A 98 23.04 5.90 -13.23
N LEU A 99 23.56 5.29 -12.16
CA LEU A 99 23.50 5.85 -10.81
C LEU A 99 24.22 7.20 -10.72
N GLU A 100 25.41 7.31 -11.31
CA GLU A 100 26.16 8.58 -11.37
C GLU A 100 25.35 9.67 -12.09
N VAL A 101 24.82 9.36 -13.28
CA VAL A 101 24.09 10.35 -14.09
C VAL A 101 22.76 10.74 -13.46
N TYR A 102 22.00 9.78 -12.92
CA TYR A 102 20.76 10.09 -12.22
C TYR A 102 21.01 10.86 -10.93
N GLY A 103 22.05 10.52 -10.17
CA GLY A 103 22.46 11.25 -8.96
C GLY A 103 22.78 12.71 -9.28
N GLU A 104 23.71 12.94 -10.22
CA GLU A 104 24.07 14.30 -10.68
C GLU A 104 22.85 15.09 -11.18
N PHE A 105 21.97 14.44 -11.95
CA PHE A 105 20.79 15.08 -12.51
C PHE A 105 19.78 15.47 -11.42
N ILE A 106 19.55 14.59 -10.44
CA ILE A 106 18.66 14.86 -9.30
C ILE A 106 19.26 15.96 -8.43
N GLU A 107 20.51 15.85 -8.01
CA GLU A 107 21.17 16.83 -7.13
C GLU A 107 21.23 18.23 -7.77
N GLY A 108 21.57 18.30 -9.07
CA GLY A 108 21.67 19.57 -9.79
C GLY A 108 20.33 20.27 -10.04
N ARG A 109 19.20 19.58 -9.83
CA ARG A 109 17.85 20.09 -10.11
C ARG A 109 16.88 19.96 -8.93
N ARG A 110 17.32 19.44 -7.78
CA ARG A 110 16.48 19.21 -6.61
C ARG A 110 15.84 20.51 -6.15
N THR A 111 14.57 20.67 -6.47
CA THR A 111 13.71 21.72 -5.94
C THR A 111 12.93 21.15 -4.77
N VAL A 112 12.93 21.86 -3.65
CA VAL A 112 12.00 21.57 -2.55
C VAL A 112 10.61 21.92 -3.07
N LYS A 113 9.82 20.90 -3.41
CA LYS A 113 8.41 21.09 -3.75
C LYS A 113 7.71 21.75 -2.55
N ARG A 114 6.88 22.77 -2.82
CA ARG A 114 6.07 23.40 -1.78
C ARG A 114 5.14 22.35 -1.19
N ASP A 115 5.20 22.17 0.12
CA ASP A 115 4.20 21.40 0.85
C ASP A 115 2.90 22.20 0.95
N ILE A 116 1.84 21.72 0.29
CA ILE A 116 0.52 22.35 0.31
C ILE A 116 -0.34 21.89 1.49
N TRP A 117 0.02 20.79 2.15
CA TRP A 117 -0.84 20.10 3.12
C TRP A 117 -0.93 20.84 4.45
N ALA A 118 0.15 21.49 4.87
CA ALA A 118 0.16 22.35 6.06
C ALA A 118 -0.87 23.49 5.95
N ASP A 119 -1.03 24.08 4.76
CA ASP A 119 -1.98 25.17 4.52
C ASP A 119 -3.44 24.68 4.53
N ARG A 120 -3.67 23.41 4.20
CA ARG A 120 -4.98 22.75 4.14
C ARG A 120 -5.37 22.02 5.43
N ALA A 121 -4.44 21.88 6.37
CA ALA A 121 -4.63 21.08 7.57
C ALA A 121 -5.80 21.58 8.43
N LEU A 122 -6.70 20.67 8.76
CA LEU A 122 -7.78 20.88 9.73
C LEU A 122 -7.38 20.20 11.04
N THR A 123 -7.18 20.98 12.10
CA THR A 123 -6.88 20.46 13.44
C THR A 123 -8.11 20.63 14.32
N LEU A 124 -8.53 19.55 14.96
CA LEU A 124 -9.52 19.59 16.03
C LEU A 124 -8.79 19.53 17.38
N THR A 125 -9.30 20.26 18.37
CA THR A 125 -8.71 20.33 19.71
C THR A 125 -9.74 19.93 20.76
N GLU A 126 -9.29 19.37 21.89
CA GLU A 126 -10.18 18.84 22.94
C GLU A 126 -11.16 19.89 23.49
N ASP A 127 -10.73 21.16 23.58
CA ASP A 127 -11.53 22.28 24.06
C ASP A 127 -12.74 22.62 23.16
N MET A 128 -12.78 22.07 21.93
CA MET A 128 -13.94 22.21 21.06
C MET A 128 -15.16 21.42 21.54
N GLY A 129 -14.99 20.43 22.44
CA GLY A 129 -16.09 19.66 23.03
C GLY A 129 -16.97 18.95 22.00
N LEU A 130 -16.36 18.42 20.93
CA LEU A 130 -17.06 17.74 19.83
C LEU A 130 -17.42 16.30 20.19
N SER A 131 -18.26 15.67 19.37
CA SER A 131 -18.65 14.28 19.54
C SER A 131 -17.53 13.33 19.14
N GLU A 132 -17.40 12.24 19.89
CA GLU A 132 -16.51 11.14 19.52
C GLU A 132 -17.01 10.42 18.26
N VAL A 133 -16.08 9.96 17.44
CA VAL A 133 -16.36 9.25 16.19
C VAL A 133 -15.54 7.97 16.17
N VAL A 134 -16.23 6.83 16.07
CA VAL A 134 -15.56 5.54 15.90
C VAL A 134 -15.09 5.41 14.44
N ILE A 135 -13.79 5.18 14.27
CA ILE A 135 -13.09 5.01 12.99
C ILE A 135 -12.54 3.60 12.96
N ALA A 136 -12.84 2.83 11.91
CA ALA A 136 -12.25 1.51 11.73
C ALA A 136 -11.07 1.55 10.75
N ILE A 137 -10.01 0.83 11.09
CA ILE A 137 -8.90 0.51 10.19
C ILE A 137 -9.02 -0.96 9.83
N TRP A 138 -9.54 -1.21 8.63
CA TRP A 138 -9.65 -2.55 8.08
C TRP A 138 -8.40 -2.85 7.26
N ASP A 139 -7.43 -3.54 7.84
CA ASP A 139 -6.05 -3.55 7.36
C ASP A 139 -5.24 -4.75 7.90
N SER A 140 -3.92 -4.77 7.67
CA SER A 140 -2.99 -5.83 8.11
C SER A 140 -2.75 -5.93 9.61
N GLY A 141 -3.22 -4.93 10.37
CA GLY A 141 -3.23 -4.92 11.83
C GLY A 141 -2.66 -3.66 12.44
N VAL A 142 -3.03 -3.41 13.70
CA VAL A 142 -2.69 -2.19 14.41
C VAL A 142 -2.09 -2.53 15.77
N ASP A 143 -0.92 -1.98 16.06
CA ASP A 143 -0.39 -1.90 17.40
C ASP A 143 -1.19 -0.86 18.19
N MET A 144 -2.26 -1.31 18.84
CA MET A 144 -3.17 -0.44 19.59
C MET A 144 -2.48 0.28 20.75
N SER A 145 -1.34 -0.22 21.24
CA SER A 145 -0.58 0.43 22.32
C SER A 145 0.01 1.79 21.91
N VAL A 146 0.22 2.02 20.61
CA VAL A 146 0.70 3.31 20.07
C VAL A 146 -0.35 4.42 20.19
N TYR A 147 -1.63 4.05 20.33
CA TYR A 147 -2.76 4.97 20.23
C TYR A 147 -3.52 5.15 21.55
N GLU A 148 -2.84 5.10 22.69
CA GLU A 148 -3.46 5.37 23.99
C GLU A 148 -4.25 6.68 23.99
N GLY A 149 -5.43 6.67 24.63
CA GLY A 149 -6.37 7.79 24.63
C GLY A 149 -7.22 7.95 23.36
N ARG A 150 -6.89 7.26 22.27
CA ARG A 150 -7.63 7.29 21.00
C ARG A 150 -8.23 5.94 20.59
N ARG A 151 -8.10 4.89 21.41
CA ARG A 151 -8.65 3.56 21.11
C ARG A 151 -10.17 3.53 21.29
N PHE A 152 -10.86 2.83 20.41
CA PHE A 152 -12.18 2.29 20.69
C PHE A 152 -12.10 1.25 21.82
N VAL A 153 -13.15 1.13 22.63
CA VAL A 153 -13.23 0.14 23.72
C VAL A 153 -14.59 -0.55 23.66
N ASN A 154 -14.62 -1.86 23.37
CA ASN A 154 -15.79 -2.69 23.64
C ASN A 154 -15.91 -2.85 25.16
N GLY A 155 -16.88 -2.17 25.77
CA GLY A 155 -17.09 -2.18 27.22
C GLY A 155 -17.68 -3.47 27.77
N ALA A 156 -18.10 -4.39 26.89
CA ALA A 156 -18.59 -5.72 27.27
C ALA A 156 -17.45 -6.75 27.37
N GLU A 157 -16.25 -6.40 26.89
CA GLU A 157 -15.11 -7.31 26.77
C GLU A 157 -13.96 -7.00 27.74
N SER A 158 -13.14 -8.02 27.98
CA SER A 158 -11.90 -7.91 28.75
C SER A 158 -10.83 -8.86 28.21
N PHE A 159 -9.56 -8.57 28.48
CA PHE A 159 -8.43 -9.44 28.07
C PHE A 159 -8.31 -10.67 28.99
N ASP A 160 -9.31 -11.55 28.98
CA ASP A 160 -9.39 -12.72 29.86
C ASP A 160 -9.40 -14.07 29.12
N GLY A 161 -9.20 -14.05 27.80
CA GLY A 161 -9.17 -15.20 26.91
C GLY A 161 -10.55 -15.77 26.64
N LYS A 162 -11.63 -14.98 26.79
CA LYS A 162 -13.01 -15.41 26.55
C LYS A 162 -13.75 -14.37 25.73
N ASP A 163 -14.73 -14.87 24.98
CA ASP A 163 -15.81 -14.08 24.41
C ASP A 163 -16.80 -13.76 25.54
N ASN A 164 -16.72 -12.55 26.11
CA ASN A 164 -17.52 -12.13 27.25
C ASN A 164 -18.94 -11.71 26.86
N ASP A 165 -19.12 -11.17 25.66
CA ASP A 165 -20.40 -10.68 25.16
C ASP A 165 -21.17 -11.69 24.27
N GLY A 166 -20.51 -12.78 23.87
CA GLY A 166 -21.06 -13.87 23.07
C GLY A 166 -21.14 -13.56 21.57
N ASN A 167 -20.37 -12.59 21.08
CA ASN A 167 -20.39 -12.14 19.68
C ASN A 167 -19.54 -13.03 18.74
N GLY A 168 -18.80 -14.01 19.27
CA GLY A 168 -17.96 -14.94 18.52
C GLY A 168 -16.48 -14.55 18.48
N PHE A 169 -16.11 -13.34 18.90
CA PHE A 169 -14.73 -12.88 18.99
C PHE A 169 -14.23 -12.96 20.43
N VAL A 170 -12.99 -13.41 20.59
CA VAL A 170 -12.36 -13.50 21.91
C VAL A 170 -11.54 -12.24 22.15
N ASP A 171 -11.77 -11.60 23.30
CA ASP A 171 -11.03 -10.42 23.77
C ASP A 171 -11.03 -9.24 22.75
N ASP A 172 -12.13 -9.01 22.02
CA ASP A 172 -12.27 -7.95 21.01
C ASP A 172 -12.43 -6.53 21.60
N VAL A 173 -11.73 -6.28 22.72
CA VAL A 173 -11.73 -5.00 23.47
C VAL A 173 -11.44 -3.80 22.57
N HIS A 174 -10.63 -3.96 21.53
CA HIS A 174 -10.23 -2.87 20.62
C HIS A 174 -10.56 -3.14 19.14
N GLY A 175 -11.37 -4.18 18.86
CA GLY A 175 -11.74 -4.61 17.52
C GLY A 175 -11.47 -6.09 17.28
N ILE A 176 -11.49 -6.50 16.02
CA ILE A 176 -11.53 -7.90 15.58
C ILE A 176 -10.41 -8.23 14.61
N ALA A 177 -10.15 -9.53 14.42
CA ALA A 177 -9.08 -9.98 13.53
C ALA A 177 -9.35 -11.36 12.93
N TYR A 178 -8.82 -11.55 11.72
CA TYR A 178 -8.84 -12.80 10.99
C TYR A 178 -7.42 -13.23 10.59
N ASP A 179 -7.19 -14.53 10.51
CA ASP A 179 -5.99 -15.11 9.92
C ASP A 179 -6.08 -15.19 8.39
N TYR A 180 -5.00 -15.62 7.73
CA TYR A 180 -4.93 -15.68 6.27
C TYR A 180 -5.98 -16.63 5.64
N LYS A 181 -6.49 -17.58 6.42
CA LYS A 181 -7.50 -18.54 5.98
C LYS A 181 -8.92 -18.08 6.32
N GLY A 182 -9.10 -16.83 6.77
CA GLY A 182 -10.39 -16.24 7.10
C GLY A 182 -11.00 -16.78 8.41
N ARG A 183 -10.19 -17.29 9.34
CA ARG A 183 -10.66 -17.69 10.67
C ARG A 183 -10.43 -16.58 11.68
N HIS A 184 -11.30 -16.48 12.69
CA HIS A 184 -11.11 -15.60 13.83
C HIS A 184 -9.74 -15.80 14.48
N GLU A 185 -9.11 -14.70 14.87
CA GLU A 185 -7.80 -14.65 15.49
C GLU A 185 -7.79 -13.52 16.53
N PRO A 186 -7.47 -13.78 17.81
CA PRO A 186 -7.60 -12.77 18.88
C PRO A 186 -6.60 -11.61 18.80
N HIS A 187 -5.49 -11.75 18.06
CA HIS A 187 -4.46 -10.70 18.03
C HIS A 187 -4.80 -9.60 17.00
N LEU A 188 -4.82 -8.32 17.40
CA LEU A 188 -5.07 -7.20 16.47
C LEU A 188 -3.85 -6.74 15.67
N LEU A 189 -2.66 -7.12 16.14
CA LEU A 189 -1.41 -7.01 15.41
C LEU A 189 -0.96 -8.41 15.01
N TYR A 190 -0.28 -8.56 13.87
CA TYR A 190 0.16 -9.87 13.40
C TYR A 190 1.08 -10.55 14.44
N PRO A 191 0.79 -11.80 14.87
CA PRO A 191 1.59 -12.51 15.85
C PRO A 191 2.88 -13.02 15.21
N LEU A 192 3.99 -12.32 15.44
CA LEU A 192 5.27 -12.58 14.77
C LEU A 192 5.87 -13.97 15.05
N GLY A 193 5.56 -14.60 16.18
CA GLY A 193 6.14 -15.88 16.57
C GLY A 193 7.67 -15.89 16.44
N ASP A 194 8.19 -16.84 15.68
CA ASP A 194 9.64 -17.02 15.46
C ASP A 194 10.28 -15.90 14.60
N ALA A 195 9.49 -15.05 13.96
CA ALA A 195 9.98 -13.88 13.22
C ALA A 195 10.25 -12.67 14.12
N ALA A 196 9.83 -12.69 15.39
CA ALA A 196 9.98 -11.56 16.31
C ALA A 196 11.42 -11.02 16.42
N PRO A 197 12.49 -11.84 16.45
CA PRO A 197 13.86 -11.34 16.47
C PRO A 197 14.32 -10.64 15.19
N ARG A 198 13.65 -10.91 14.05
CA ARG A 198 14.04 -10.39 12.72
C ARG A 198 13.28 -9.13 12.32
N ILE A 199 12.13 -8.84 12.95
CA ILE A 199 11.28 -7.71 12.57
C ILE A 199 11.98 -6.35 12.73
N GLY A 200 12.72 -6.12 13.83
CA GLY A 200 13.45 -4.87 14.04
C GLY A 200 14.51 -4.62 12.96
N PRO A 201 15.42 -5.58 12.73
CA PRO A 201 16.34 -5.52 11.59
C PRO A 201 15.67 -5.40 10.22
N ALA A 202 14.46 -5.93 10.03
CA ALA A 202 13.69 -5.75 8.79
C ALA A 202 13.12 -4.33 8.67
N MET A 203 12.62 -3.74 9.77
CA MET A 203 12.16 -2.35 9.80
C MET A 203 13.26 -1.35 9.43
N ASP A 204 14.49 -1.56 9.91
CA ASP A 204 15.65 -0.75 9.52
C ASP A 204 15.93 -0.85 8.01
N LYS A 205 15.80 -2.05 7.44
CA LYS A 205 15.97 -2.26 5.99
C LYS A 205 14.83 -1.65 5.18
N VAL A 206 13.57 -1.76 5.63
CA VAL A 206 12.42 -1.09 5.00
C VAL A 206 12.61 0.43 5.03
N LYS A 207 13.03 1.00 6.16
CA LYS A 207 13.38 2.42 6.24
C LYS A 207 14.48 2.79 5.27
N GLY A 208 15.56 2.01 5.23
CA GLY A 208 16.65 2.18 4.27
C GLY A 208 16.15 2.15 2.83
N LEU A 209 15.29 1.20 2.48
CA LEU A 209 14.70 1.07 1.15
C LEU A 209 13.88 2.31 0.78
N MET A 210 13.03 2.81 1.68
CA MET A 210 12.25 4.03 1.48
C MET A 210 13.16 5.25 1.28
N ASP A 211 14.22 5.37 2.08
CA ASP A 211 15.20 6.45 1.96
C ASP A 211 15.93 6.40 0.59
N LEU A 212 16.34 5.22 0.12
CA LEU A 212 16.93 5.04 -1.23
C LEU A 212 15.94 5.46 -2.33
N GLN A 213 14.67 5.05 -2.21
CA GLN A 213 13.61 5.40 -3.17
C GLN A 213 13.31 6.90 -3.21
N ALA A 214 13.48 7.60 -2.09
CA ALA A 214 13.36 9.06 -1.99
C ALA A 214 14.67 9.81 -2.37
N SER A 215 15.72 9.08 -2.78
CA SER A 215 17.08 9.63 -2.97
C SER A 215 17.56 10.42 -1.75
N VAL A 216 17.43 9.79 -0.58
CA VAL A 216 17.92 10.26 0.71
C VAL A 216 19.05 9.35 1.17
N ASP A 217 20.24 9.91 1.40
CA ASP A 217 21.37 9.18 1.96
C ASP A 217 21.31 9.22 3.49
N SER A 218 20.64 8.23 4.07
CA SER A 218 20.53 8.02 5.52
C SER A 218 21.49 6.92 6.01
N PRO A 219 21.74 6.81 7.34
CA PRO A 219 22.45 5.68 7.91
C PRO A 219 21.83 4.32 7.55
N GLU A 220 20.50 4.24 7.48
CA GLU A 220 19.76 3.02 7.14
C GLU A 220 19.86 2.69 5.65
N ALA A 221 19.81 3.69 4.78
CA ALA A 221 20.09 3.54 3.35
C ALA A 221 21.52 3.02 3.10
N ALA A 222 22.51 3.58 3.81
CA ALA A 222 23.89 3.11 3.76
C ALA A 222 24.04 1.67 4.28
N ALA A 223 23.40 1.34 5.40
CA ALA A 223 23.41 -0.01 5.97
C ALA A 223 22.75 -1.03 5.03
N LEU A 224 21.64 -0.67 4.37
CA LEU A 224 20.98 -1.53 3.39
C LEU A 224 21.88 -1.81 2.19
N ARG A 225 22.60 -0.80 1.65
CA ARG A 225 23.55 -1.01 0.56
C ARG A 225 24.64 -2.02 0.95
N VAL A 226 25.24 -1.87 2.13
CA VAL A 226 26.26 -2.80 2.65
C VAL A 226 25.69 -4.21 2.83
N TYR A 227 24.46 -4.32 3.34
CA TYR A 227 23.78 -5.60 3.48
C TYR A 227 23.57 -6.28 2.11
N LEU A 228 23.04 -5.55 1.12
CA LEU A 228 22.80 -6.08 -0.23
C LEU A 228 24.09 -6.45 -0.98
N GLU A 229 25.21 -5.77 -0.70
CA GLU A 229 26.53 -6.13 -1.24
C GLU A 229 27.06 -7.46 -0.69
N GLY A 230 26.68 -7.81 0.54
CA GLY A 230 27.08 -9.06 1.19
C GLY A 230 26.00 -10.16 1.17
N LEU A 231 24.85 -9.91 0.54
CA LEU A 231 23.74 -10.87 0.47
C LEU A 231 24.12 -12.03 -0.44
N GLU A 232 23.98 -13.26 0.07
CA GLU A 232 24.20 -14.49 -0.70
C GLU A 232 22.89 -14.97 -1.35
N THR A 233 22.96 -15.66 -2.49
CA THR A 233 21.76 -16.11 -3.22
C THR A 233 20.83 -16.97 -2.37
N ALA A 234 21.40 -17.80 -1.48
CA ALA A 234 20.64 -18.66 -0.58
C ALA A 234 19.84 -17.89 0.49
N GLU A 235 20.22 -16.65 0.78
CA GLU A 235 19.58 -15.79 1.79
C GLU A 235 18.52 -14.85 1.17
N VAL A 236 18.42 -14.81 -0.17
CA VAL A 236 17.51 -13.89 -0.86
C VAL A 236 16.05 -14.18 -0.53
N ASN A 237 15.66 -15.45 -0.43
CA ASN A 237 14.27 -15.79 -0.07
C ASN A 237 13.91 -15.24 1.32
N ASP A 238 14.72 -15.55 2.32
CA ASP A 238 14.52 -15.09 3.69
C ASP A 238 14.51 -13.56 3.77
N PHE A 239 15.38 -12.89 3.00
CA PHE A 239 15.37 -11.44 2.90
C PHE A 239 14.05 -10.90 2.32
N LEU A 240 13.53 -11.48 1.24
CA LEU A 240 12.28 -11.05 0.62
C LEU A 240 11.08 -11.27 1.57
N GLU A 241 11.01 -12.44 2.21
CA GLU A 241 9.92 -12.77 3.14
C GLU A 241 9.95 -11.91 4.40
N ASP A 242 11.14 -11.64 4.97
CA ASP A 242 11.28 -10.73 6.11
C ASP A 242 10.87 -9.29 5.74
N MET A 243 11.18 -8.84 4.51
CA MET A 243 10.80 -7.51 4.02
C MET A 243 9.29 -7.40 3.82
N GLU A 244 8.66 -8.42 3.23
CA GLU A 244 7.20 -8.46 3.01
C GLU A 244 6.44 -8.56 4.33
N LEU A 245 6.86 -9.46 5.23
CA LEU A 245 6.31 -9.57 6.57
C LEU A 245 6.42 -8.24 7.31
N CYS A 246 7.57 -7.57 7.22
CA CYS A 246 7.76 -6.26 7.83
C CYS A 246 6.83 -5.22 7.22
N ALA A 247 6.68 -5.17 5.90
CA ALA A 247 5.77 -4.25 5.23
C ALA A 247 4.34 -4.44 5.76
N LEU A 248 3.83 -5.67 5.80
CA LEU A 248 2.52 -5.99 6.36
C LEU A 248 2.42 -5.66 7.85
N TYR A 249 3.44 -5.98 8.65
CA TYR A 249 3.44 -5.74 10.10
C TYR A 249 3.35 -4.25 10.46
N VAL A 250 4.01 -3.37 9.69
CA VAL A 250 4.01 -1.93 9.96
C VAL A 250 2.80 -1.20 9.36
N HIS A 251 2.18 -1.76 8.32
CA HIS A 251 1.24 -1.05 7.45
C HIS A 251 0.00 -0.52 8.18
N GLY A 252 -0.82 -1.38 8.78
CA GLY A 252 -2.05 -0.93 9.44
C GLY A 252 -1.81 0.04 10.62
N THR A 253 -0.73 -0.14 11.38
CA THR A 253 -0.33 0.83 12.42
C THR A 253 0.00 2.19 11.81
N HIS A 254 0.68 2.22 10.67
CA HIS A 254 1.00 3.47 9.96
C HIS A 254 -0.25 4.17 9.44
N VAL A 255 -1.13 3.43 8.78
CA VAL A 255 -2.44 3.88 8.28
C VAL A 255 -3.28 4.47 9.42
N ALA A 256 -3.36 3.79 10.56
CA ALA A 256 -4.11 4.24 11.73
C ALA A 256 -3.67 5.62 12.22
N GLY A 257 -2.35 5.86 12.28
CA GLY A 257 -1.79 7.13 12.75
C GLY A 257 -2.11 8.32 11.82
N ILE A 258 -2.27 8.06 10.53
CA ILE A 258 -2.76 9.05 9.57
C ILE A 258 -4.26 9.30 9.82
N ALA A 259 -5.05 8.24 9.98
CA ALA A 259 -6.50 8.30 10.14
C ALA A 259 -6.96 9.04 11.41
N VAL A 260 -6.15 9.07 12.48
CA VAL A 260 -6.47 9.77 13.75
C VAL A 260 -5.68 11.06 13.99
N ARG A 261 -4.88 11.50 13.01
CA ARG A 261 -4.03 12.69 13.16
C ARG A 261 -4.85 13.96 13.42
N ASP A 262 -4.43 14.75 14.39
CA ASP A 262 -5.04 16.03 14.75
C ASP A 262 -6.57 15.94 15.00
N ASN A 263 -7.02 14.78 15.50
CA ASN A 263 -8.42 14.51 15.84
C ASN A 263 -8.49 13.79 17.21
N PRO A 264 -8.61 14.52 18.33
CA PRO A 264 -8.73 13.91 19.65
C PRO A 264 -10.07 13.19 19.88
N PHE A 265 -11.06 13.42 19.01
CA PHE A 265 -12.39 12.82 19.08
C PHE A 265 -12.47 11.47 18.33
N ALA A 266 -11.41 11.06 17.64
CA ALA A 266 -11.34 9.76 16.99
C ALA A 266 -11.24 8.62 18.01
N ARG A 267 -12.03 7.56 17.81
CA ARG A 267 -11.95 6.29 18.54
C ARG A 267 -11.62 5.17 17.55
N LEU A 268 -10.36 4.74 17.58
CA LEU A 268 -9.75 3.81 16.65
C LEU A 268 -10.15 2.37 16.97
N LEU A 269 -10.81 1.71 16.03
CA LEU A 269 -11.16 0.30 16.04
C LEU A 269 -10.30 -0.42 14.98
N CYS A 270 -9.71 -1.57 15.34
CA CYS A 270 -8.94 -2.39 14.40
C CYS A 270 -9.82 -3.51 13.83
N ALA A 271 -9.81 -3.71 12.51
CA ALA A 271 -10.31 -4.91 11.87
C ALA A 271 -9.17 -5.53 11.06
N ARG A 272 -8.51 -6.54 11.61
CA ARG A 272 -7.33 -7.12 10.97
C ARG A 272 -7.71 -8.19 9.96
N VAL A 273 -7.09 -8.14 8.79
CA VAL A 273 -7.01 -9.26 7.84
C VAL A 273 -5.54 -9.60 7.61
N SER A 274 -5.18 -10.88 7.70
CA SER A 274 -3.80 -11.32 7.45
C SER A 274 -3.58 -11.66 5.99
N PHE A 275 -2.40 -11.31 5.48
CA PHE A 275 -1.95 -11.61 4.13
C PHE A 275 -0.76 -12.57 4.17
N ASP A 276 -0.54 -13.29 3.06
CA ASP A 276 0.63 -14.14 2.91
C ASP A 276 1.86 -13.28 2.61
N HIS A 277 3.01 -13.62 3.19
CA HIS A 277 4.29 -12.93 3.01
C HIS A 277 5.38 -13.83 2.44
N HIS A 278 5.07 -15.10 2.15
CA HIS A 278 6.04 -16.05 1.60
C HIS A 278 6.23 -15.80 0.11
N ALA A 279 7.44 -16.09 -0.39
CA ALA A 279 7.76 -15.89 -1.80
C ALA A 279 6.91 -16.77 -2.73
N LEU A 280 6.55 -17.97 -2.26
CA LEU A 280 5.52 -18.82 -2.86
C LEU A 280 4.25 -18.71 -2.00
N PRO A 281 3.21 -18.00 -2.48
CA PRO A 281 2.00 -17.83 -1.70
C PRO A 281 1.25 -19.15 -1.53
N ALA A 282 0.63 -19.36 -0.37
CA ALA A 282 -0.21 -20.52 -0.14
C ALA A 282 -1.48 -20.47 -1.00
N LEU A 283 -1.85 -21.63 -1.56
CA LEU A 283 -3.01 -21.77 -2.44
C LEU A 283 -4.28 -21.13 -1.85
N PHE A 284 -4.86 -20.20 -2.60
CA PHE A 284 -6.14 -19.57 -2.28
C PHE A 284 -7.30 -20.46 -2.77
N THR A 285 -7.90 -21.19 -1.85
CA THR A 285 -8.96 -22.18 -2.16
C THR A 285 -10.35 -21.54 -2.18
N GLU A 286 -11.32 -22.21 -2.79
CA GLU A 286 -12.74 -21.79 -2.74
C GLU A 286 -13.29 -21.76 -1.31
N GLU A 287 -12.85 -22.69 -0.46
CA GLU A 287 -13.24 -22.69 0.96
C GLU A 287 -12.69 -21.45 1.69
N MET A 288 -11.46 -21.04 1.38
CA MET A 288 -10.88 -19.79 1.89
C MET A 288 -11.62 -18.57 1.35
N ALA A 289 -11.92 -18.52 0.05
CA ALA A 289 -12.68 -17.43 -0.56
C ALA A 289 -14.05 -17.27 0.11
N ARG A 290 -14.74 -18.38 0.42
CA ARG A 290 -16.02 -18.34 1.16
C ARG A 290 -15.85 -17.85 2.60
N ARG A 291 -14.82 -18.28 3.33
CA ARG A 291 -14.55 -17.76 4.68
C ARG A 291 -14.25 -16.26 4.69
N HIS A 292 -13.49 -15.78 3.69
CA HIS A 292 -13.22 -14.35 3.54
C HIS A 292 -14.49 -13.57 3.15
N ALA A 293 -15.34 -14.11 2.28
CA ALA A 293 -16.65 -13.53 2.02
C ALA A 293 -17.49 -13.45 3.31
N ASP A 294 -17.60 -14.55 4.07
CA ASP A 294 -18.32 -14.55 5.35
C ASP A 294 -17.76 -13.52 6.33
N SER A 295 -16.42 -13.38 6.40
CA SER A 295 -15.77 -12.39 7.27
C SER A 295 -16.04 -10.95 6.86
N TYR A 296 -16.31 -10.65 5.58
CA TYR A 296 -16.68 -9.31 5.14
C TYR A 296 -18.03 -8.87 5.72
N GLY A 297 -19.04 -9.74 5.63
CA GLY A 297 -20.34 -9.50 6.21
C GLY A 297 -20.29 -9.36 7.74
N GLU A 298 -19.56 -10.25 8.41
CA GLU A 298 -19.37 -10.22 9.86
C GLU A 298 -18.62 -8.96 10.33
N THR A 299 -17.55 -8.57 9.61
CA THR A 299 -16.78 -7.37 9.93
C THR A 299 -17.63 -6.10 9.81
N VAL A 300 -18.42 -6.00 8.74
CA VAL A 300 -19.30 -4.85 8.54
C VAL A 300 -20.43 -4.83 9.57
N ALA A 301 -21.04 -5.97 9.91
CA ALA A 301 -22.01 -6.04 11.00
C ALA A 301 -21.41 -5.59 12.34
N TYR A 302 -20.19 -6.04 12.66
CA TYR A 302 -19.46 -5.60 13.85
C TYR A 302 -19.22 -4.08 13.86
N PHE A 303 -18.95 -3.49 12.70
CA PHE A 303 -18.83 -2.03 12.56
C PHE A 303 -20.15 -1.32 12.86
N GLU A 304 -21.28 -1.86 12.39
CA GLU A 304 -22.61 -1.31 12.67
C GLU A 304 -22.94 -1.35 14.16
N ASP A 305 -22.74 -2.51 14.79
CA ASP A 305 -23.03 -2.73 16.21
C ASP A 305 -22.20 -1.81 17.13
N HIS A 306 -20.99 -1.46 16.71
CA HIS A 306 -20.08 -0.58 17.45
C HIS A 306 -20.10 0.88 16.98
N GLY A 307 -21.04 1.25 16.11
CA GLY A 307 -21.27 2.65 15.71
C GLY A 307 -20.10 3.26 14.92
N VAL A 308 -19.35 2.45 14.17
CA VAL A 308 -18.34 2.93 13.24
C VAL A 308 -18.98 3.86 12.22
N ARG A 309 -18.41 5.04 12.03
CA ARG A 309 -18.92 6.05 11.07
C ARG A 309 -18.12 6.09 9.78
N VAL A 310 -16.84 5.73 9.85
CA VAL A 310 -15.94 5.70 8.70
C VAL A 310 -14.92 4.57 8.82
N VAL A 311 -14.67 3.88 7.72
CA VAL A 311 -13.75 2.75 7.60
C VAL A 311 -12.67 3.12 6.58
N ASN A 312 -11.40 2.97 6.96
CA ASN A 312 -10.30 2.95 5.99
C ASN A 312 -10.01 1.51 5.55
N MET A 313 -9.91 1.29 4.24
CA MET A 313 -9.50 0.02 3.62
C MET A 313 -8.27 0.27 2.77
N SER A 314 -7.13 -0.29 3.15
CA SER A 314 -5.88 -0.14 2.37
C SER A 314 -5.32 -1.49 1.95
N TRP A 315 -6.20 -2.31 1.39
CA TRP A 315 -5.97 -3.62 0.81
C TRP A 315 -6.92 -3.83 -0.38
N GLY A 316 -6.67 -4.85 -1.18
CA GLY A 316 -7.55 -5.24 -2.28
C GLY A 316 -7.22 -6.63 -2.82
N TRP A 317 -8.03 -7.09 -3.76
CA TRP A 317 -7.81 -8.32 -4.53
C TRP A 317 -7.93 -8.03 -6.02
N GLY A 318 -6.98 -8.54 -6.80
CA GLY A 318 -7.04 -8.48 -8.26
C GLY A 318 -7.26 -9.85 -8.90
N LEU A 319 -7.88 -9.88 -10.08
CA LEU A 319 -8.04 -11.12 -10.85
C LEU A 319 -6.68 -11.78 -11.15
N LYS A 320 -5.70 -10.98 -11.59
CA LYS A 320 -4.35 -11.45 -11.91
C LYS A 320 -3.59 -11.94 -10.69
N GLU A 321 -3.80 -11.33 -9.53
CA GLU A 321 -3.19 -11.78 -8.27
C GLU A 321 -3.68 -13.19 -7.92
N ILE A 322 -4.98 -13.43 -7.94
CA ILE A 322 -5.56 -14.75 -7.67
C ILE A 322 -5.10 -15.77 -8.71
N GLU A 323 -5.08 -15.40 -10.00
CA GLU A 323 -4.57 -16.29 -11.07
C GLU A 323 -3.09 -16.63 -10.87
N GLY A 324 -2.27 -15.65 -10.44
CA GLY A 324 -0.87 -15.85 -10.08
C GLY A 324 -0.67 -16.78 -8.89
N ILE A 325 -1.49 -16.68 -7.85
CA ILE A 325 -1.47 -17.62 -6.70
C ILE A 325 -1.81 -19.04 -7.18
N LEU A 326 -2.81 -19.20 -8.04
CA LEU A 326 -3.17 -20.51 -8.60
C LEU A 326 -2.02 -21.09 -9.43
N GLU A 327 -1.40 -20.29 -10.29
CA GLU A 327 -0.26 -20.71 -11.10
C GLU A 327 0.97 -21.07 -10.26
N ALA A 328 1.28 -20.27 -9.24
CA ALA A 328 2.40 -20.53 -8.31
C ALA A 328 2.25 -21.87 -7.58
N ASN A 329 1.01 -22.34 -7.39
CA ASN A 329 0.69 -23.60 -6.75
C ASN A 329 0.43 -24.75 -7.75
N GLY A 330 0.70 -24.54 -9.05
CA GLY A 330 0.50 -25.55 -10.10
C GLY A 330 -0.97 -25.96 -10.27
N TRP A 331 -1.91 -25.09 -9.94
CA TRP A 331 -3.34 -25.37 -10.00
C TRP A 331 -3.86 -25.31 -11.45
N GLY A 332 -4.75 -26.24 -11.83
CA GLY A 332 -5.43 -26.26 -13.13
C GLY A 332 -4.59 -26.87 -14.27
N GLU A 333 -5.24 -27.64 -15.16
CA GLU A 333 -4.58 -28.33 -16.29
C GLU A 333 -4.25 -27.40 -17.46
N SER A 334 -4.82 -26.18 -17.48
CA SER A 334 -4.59 -25.19 -18.52
C SER A 334 -4.77 -23.77 -18.00
N ALA A 335 -4.16 -22.78 -18.67
CA ALA A 335 -4.34 -21.36 -18.36
C ALA A 335 -5.83 -20.94 -18.43
N ALA A 336 -6.60 -21.49 -19.37
CA ALA A 336 -8.03 -21.19 -19.47
C ALA A 336 -8.84 -21.72 -18.28
N GLU A 337 -8.43 -22.83 -17.67
CA GLU A 337 -9.04 -23.34 -16.44
C GLU A 337 -8.64 -22.50 -15.23
N ARG A 338 -7.36 -22.12 -15.11
CA ARG A 338 -6.86 -21.19 -14.08
C ARG A 338 -7.63 -19.88 -14.08
N SER A 339 -7.72 -19.22 -15.23
CA SER A 339 -8.43 -17.95 -15.38
C SER A 339 -9.92 -18.05 -14.98
N ARG A 340 -10.62 -19.12 -15.37
CA ARG A 340 -12.01 -19.36 -14.94
C ARG A 340 -12.14 -19.56 -13.43
N GLN A 341 -11.18 -20.25 -12.81
CA GLN A 341 -11.18 -20.43 -11.37
C GLN A 341 -10.85 -19.14 -10.63
N ALA A 342 -9.87 -18.36 -11.10
CA ALA A 342 -9.53 -17.07 -10.53
C ALA A 342 -10.75 -16.13 -10.53
N ALA A 343 -11.46 -16.05 -11.67
CA ALA A 343 -12.70 -15.28 -11.78
C ALA A 343 -13.80 -15.79 -10.82
N LYS A 344 -13.92 -17.11 -10.64
CA LYS A 344 -14.87 -17.70 -9.67
C LYS A 344 -14.52 -17.30 -8.24
N LEU A 345 -13.25 -17.37 -7.86
CA LEU A 345 -12.79 -17.03 -6.51
C LEU A 345 -12.96 -15.53 -6.24
N LEU A 346 -12.58 -14.67 -7.19
CA LEU A 346 -12.77 -13.23 -7.09
C LEU A 346 -14.26 -12.90 -6.97
N GLY A 347 -15.13 -13.51 -7.79
CA GLY A 347 -16.57 -13.27 -7.75
C GLY A 347 -17.21 -13.58 -6.39
N ILE A 348 -16.72 -14.59 -5.67
CA ILE A 348 -17.19 -14.89 -4.30
C ILE A 348 -16.85 -13.74 -3.33
N LEU A 349 -15.62 -13.21 -3.42
CA LEU A 349 -15.18 -12.10 -2.59
C LEU A 349 -15.89 -10.81 -2.95
N GLU A 350 -16.01 -10.53 -4.25
CA GLU A 350 -16.63 -9.34 -4.81
C GLU A 350 -18.10 -9.23 -4.40
N GLU A 351 -18.89 -10.29 -4.63
CA GLU A 351 -20.33 -10.29 -4.31
C GLU A 351 -20.56 -9.94 -2.84
N SER A 352 -19.84 -10.62 -1.94
CA SER A 352 -20.02 -10.43 -0.52
C SER A 352 -19.51 -9.07 -0.01
N LEU A 353 -18.33 -8.62 -0.46
CA LEU A 353 -17.79 -7.32 -0.05
C LEU A 353 -18.68 -6.19 -0.55
N HIS A 354 -19.15 -6.28 -1.79
CA HIS A 354 -20.04 -5.29 -2.38
C HIS A 354 -21.38 -5.25 -1.63
N GLU A 355 -22.00 -6.40 -1.34
CA GLU A 355 -23.24 -6.48 -0.56
C GLU A 355 -23.07 -5.91 0.85
N ALA A 356 -21.97 -6.23 1.54
CA ALA A 356 -21.68 -5.72 2.87
C ALA A 356 -21.55 -4.18 2.87
N ILE A 357 -20.75 -3.61 1.95
CA ILE A 357 -20.59 -2.15 1.85
C ILE A 357 -21.90 -1.46 1.47
N ALA A 358 -22.62 -1.99 0.47
CA ALA A 358 -23.87 -1.41 0.00
C ALA A 358 -25.01 -1.52 1.03
N GLY A 359 -24.99 -2.57 1.85
CA GLY A 359 -25.95 -2.84 2.93
C GLY A 359 -25.84 -1.90 4.12
N SER A 360 -24.71 -1.19 4.27
CA SER A 360 -24.41 -0.30 5.39
C SER A 360 -24.30 1.17 5.00
N PRO A 361 -25.38 1.80 4.49
CA PRO A 361 -25.36 3.18 3.98
C PRO A 361 -25.07 4.26 5.05
N GLN A 362 -25.07 3.90 6.33
CA GLN A 362 -24.71 4.74 7.47
C GLN A 362 -23.20 4.82 7.74
N ILE A 363 -22.41 3.92 7.13
CA ILE A 363 -20.95 3.88 7.23
C ILE A 363 -20.34 4.42 5.94
N LEU A 364 -19.36 5.32 6.06
CA LEU A 364 -18.53 5.73 4.93
C LEU A 364 -17.32 4.80 4.80
N PHE A 365 -17.15 4.17 3.64
CA PHE A 365 -15.96 3.38 3.34
C PHE A 365 -14.99 4.20 2.49
N VAL A 366 -13.71 4.15 2.82
CA VAL A 366 -12.64 4.88 2.12
C VAL A 366 -11.56 3.87 1.74
N ALA A 367 -11.45 3.58 0.44
CA ALA A 367 -10.52 2.59 -0.08
C ALA A 367 -9.36 3.23 -0.85
N ALA A 368 -8.18 2.63 -0.73
CA ALA A 368 -7.02 2.96 -1.55
C ALA A 368 -7.26 2.55 -3.02
N ALA A 369 -6.79 3.34 -3.98
CA ALA A 369 -6.97 3.03 -5.40
C ALA A 369 -6.09 1.89 -5.91
N GLY A 370 -4.90 1.66 -5.33
CA GLY A 370 -3.92 0.70 -5.83
C GLY A 370 -2.62 1.38 -6.27
N ASN A 371 -1.54 0.59 -6.33
CA ASN A 371 -0.17 1.08 -6.58
C ASN A 371 0.44 0.51 -7.88
N GLU A 372 -0.40 0.09 -8.83
CA GLU A 372 0.02 -0.65 -10.03
C GLU A 372 0.05 0.21 -11.31
N ASP A 373 -0.32 1.50 -11.25
CA ASP A 373 -0.47 2.38 -12.43
C ASP A 373 -1.41 1.78 -13.50
N ASN A 374 -2.41 1.02 -13.04
CA ASN A 374 -3.42 0.37 -13.87
C ASN A 374 -4.78 1.08 -13.79
N ASP A 375 -5.74 0.60 -14.60
CA ASP A 375 -7.14 0.99 -14.50
C ASP A 375 -7.87 -0.05 -13.64
N VAL A 376 -8.36 0.38 -12.48
CA VAL A 376 -8.93 -0.50 -11.45
C VAL A 376 -10.22 -1.18 -11.91
N GLU A 377 -10.99 -0.56 -12.81
CA GLU A 377 -12.21 -1.16 -13.33
C GLU A 377 -11.92 -2.15 -14.46
N PHE A 378 -10.86 -1.92 -15.24
CA PHE A 378 -10.41 -2.86 -16.26
C PHE A 378 -9.78 -4.12 -15.67
N ASP A 379 -8.99 -3.99 -14.61
CA ASP A 379 -8.30 -5.11 -13.95
C ASP A 379 -9.13 -5.79 -12.84
N GLU A 380 -10.41 -5.40 -12.68
CA GLU A 380 -11.36 -5.97 -11.71
C GLU A 380 -10.82 -5.93 -10.26
N TYR A 381 -10.17 -4.83 -9.87
CA TYR A 381 -9.49 -4.71 -8.58
C TYR A 381 -10.44 -4.26 -7.47
N ILE A 382 -10.84 -5.16 -6.58
CA ILE A 382 -11.79 -4.85 -5.50
C ILE A 382 -11.08 -4.38 -4.22
N PRO A 383 -11.67 -3.46 -3.43
CA PRO A 383 -12.94 -2.77 -3.65
C PRO A 383 -12.84 -1.55 -4.61
N SER A 384 -11.66 -1.24 -5.14
CA SER A 384 -11.41 0.00 -5.89
C SER A 384 -12.19 0.12 -7.21
N SER A 385 -12.65 -1.00 -7.76
CA SER A 385 -13.49 -1.08 -8.96
C SER A 385 -14.97 -0.77 -8.69
N PHE A 386 -15.40 -0.75 -7.43
CA PHE A 386 -16.80 -0.57 -7.06
C PHE A 386 -17.30 0.87 -7.24
N ALA A 387 -18.61 0.99 -7.44
CA ALA A 387 -19.31 2.26 -7.57
C ALA A 387 -20.49 2.33 -6.57
N LEU A 388 -20.22 2.80 -5.36
CA LEU A 388 -21.22 2.88 -4.28
C LEU A 388 -21.29 4.31 -3.69
N PRO A 389 -22.48 4.79 -3.27
CA PRO A 389 -22.67 6.15 -2.77
C PRO A 389 -21.99 6.44 -1.43
N ASN A 390 -21.69 5.38 -0.67
CA ASN A 390 -21.00 5.42 0.61
C ASN A 390 -19.56 4.86 0.52
N LEU A 391 -18.96 4.86 -0.67
CA LEU A 391 -17.58 4.43 -0.91
C LEU A 391 -16.79 5.52 -1.65
N MET A 392 -15.60 5.84 -1.16
CA MET A 392 -14.66 6.73 -1.82
C MET A 392 -13.36 6.00 -2.16
N ILE A 393 -12.95 6.05 -3.44
CA ILE A 393 -11.68 5.49 -3.90
C ILE A 393 -10.64 6.61 -4.01
N VAL A 394 -9.50 6.43 -3.35
CA VAL A 394 -8.52 7.50 -3.11
C VAL A 394 -7.21 7.23 -3.83
N GLY A 395 -6.87 8.12 -4.76
CA GLY A 395 -5.57 8.14 -5.44
C GLY A 395 -4.50 8.90 -4.63
N ALA A 396 -3.23 8.68 -4.97
CA ALA A 396 -2.09 9.26 -4.28
C ALA A 396 -1.48 10.45 -5.04
N VAL A 397 -1.21 11.52 -4.30
CA VAL A 397 -0.40 12.66 -4.75
C VAL A 397 0.73 12.93 -3.78
N ASP A 398 1.72 13.69 -4.22
CA ASP A 398 2.85 14.12 -3.40
C ASP A 398 2.58 15.41 -2.59
N GLN A 399 3.61 15.95 -1.94
CA GLN A 399 3.54 17.17 -1.14
C GLN A 399 3.11 18.42 -1.92
N ALA A 400 3.26 18.44 -3.26
CA ALA A 400 2.79 19.54 -4.11
C ALA A 400 1.40 19.30 -4.70
N GLY A 401 0.80 18.14 -4.47
CA GLY A 401 -0.48 17.74 -5.06
C GLY A 401 -0.35 17.19 -6.48
N GLU A 402 0.84 16.75 -6.89
CA GLU A 402 1.07 16.08 -8.17
C GLU A 402 0.84 14.58 -8.02
N ALA A 403 0.11 13.96 -8.96
CA ALA A 403 -0.17 12.52 -8.92
C ALA A 403 1.12 11.70 -8.91
N THR A 404 1.19 10.68 -8.06
CA THR A 404 2.35 9.80 -8.01
C THR A 404 2.36 8.86 -9.21
N GLY A 405 3.54 8.48 -9.70
CA GLY A 405 3.66 7.59 -10.87
C GLY A 405 3.27 6.13 -10.62
N PHE A 406 2.78 5.79 -9.43
CA PHE A 406 2.30 4.46 -9.07
C PHE A 406 0.78 4.42 -8.85
N THR A 407 0.12 5.57 -8.68
CA THR A 407 -1.29 5.57 -8.30
C THR A 407 -2.12 4.95 -9.42
N SER A 408 -2.89 3.92 -9.08
CA SER A 408 -3.87 3.37 -10.01
C SER A 408 -4.97 4.40 -10.29
N SER A 409 -5.59 4.27 -11.45
CA SER A 409 -6.59 5.18 -12.00
C SER A 409 -7.88 4.44 -12.29
N GLY A 410 -8.92 5.17 -12.69
CA GLY A 410 -10.22 4.61 -13.02
C GLY A 410 -11.28 5.70 -13.05
N ARG A 411 -12.50 5.40 -13.46
CA ARG A 411 -13.64 6.33 -13.42
C ARG A 411 -13.99 6.75 -12.00
N HIS A 412 -13.84 5.85 -11.03
CA HIS A 412 -14.22 6.09 -9.63
C HIS A 412 -13.08 6.71 -8.80
N VAL A 413 -11.84 6.66 -9.31
CA VAL A 413 -10.67 7.31 -8.69
C VAL A 413 -10.63 8.79 -9.05
N ARG A 414 -11.36 9.61 -8.28
CA ARG A 414 -11.46 11.07 -8.53
C ARG A 414 -10.94 11.92 -7.38
N ILE A 415 -10.86 11.37 -6.18
CA ILE A 415 -10.39 12.08 -4.98
C ILE A 415 -8.96 11.65 -4.67
N TYR A 416 -8.08 12.61 -4.46
CA TYR A 416 -6.66 12.38 -4.23
C TYR A 416 -6.21 13.09 -2.95
N ALA A 417 -5.30 12.42 -2.24
CA ALA A 417 -4.72 12.90 -1.00
C ALA A 417 -3.23 12.56 -0.92
N ASN A 418 -2.54 13.13 0.07
CA ASN A 418 -1.11 12.90 0.25
C ASN A 418 -0.82 11.41 0.47
N GLY A 419 -0.06 10.80 -0.44
CA GLY A 419 0.33 9.40 -0.40
C GLY A 419 1.81 9.19 -0.67
N PHE A 420 2.64 10.23 -0.67
CA PHE A 420 4.08 10.11 -0.91
C PHE A 420 4.87 10.64 0.29
N GLU A 421 5.80 9.83 0.81
CA GLU A 421 6.62 10.16 1.97
C GLU A 421 5.82 10.62 3.21
N VAL A 422 4.66 9.99 3.43
CA VAL A 422 3.76 10.34 4.53
C VAL A 422 4.32 9.78 5.83
N LYS A 423 4.68 10.68 6.74
CA LYS A 423 5.15 10.31 8.08
C LYS A 423 3.99 9.80 8.92
N SER A 424 4.15 8.68 9.63
CA SER A 424 3.21 8.16 10.64
C SER A 424 3.95 7.21 11.58
N PHE A 425 3.24 6.65 12.57
CA PHE A 425 3.80 5.69 13.51
C PHE A 425 3.86 4.28 12.94
N VAL A 426 4.82 3.47 13.39
CA VAL A 426 4.88 2.02 13.16
C VAL A 426 4.81 1.31 14.52
N PRO A 427 4.62 -0.04 14.57
CA PRO A 427 4.58 -0.77 15.83
C PRO A 427 5.76 -0.43 16.75
N GLY A 428 5.51 -0.34 18.05
CA GLY A 428 6.47 0.17 19.05
C GLY A 428 6.58 1.70 19.11
N GLY A 429 5.86 2.45 18.27
CA GLY A 429 5.66 3.90 18.41
C GLY A 429 6.73 4.78 17.77
N SER A 430 7.70 4.21 17.05
CA SER A 430 8.62 4.99 16.22
C SER A 430 7.90 5.56 14.98
N GLU A 431 8.47 6.58 14.34
CA GLU A 431 7.89 7.18 13.14
C GLU A 431 8.64 6.78 11.87
N MET A 432 7.90 6.49 10.80
CA MET A 432 8.44 6.16 9.48
C MET A 432 7.67 6.90 8.40
N LYS A 433 8.34 7.23 7.29
CA LYS A 433 7.69 7.75 6.08
C LYS A 433 7.43 6.60 5.11
N LEU A 434 6.17 6.40 4.74
CA LEU A 434 5.75 5.42 3.74
C LEU A 434 5.07 6.11 2.57
N SER A 435 5.04 5.44 1.42
CA SER A 435 4.39 5.93 0.20
C SER A 435 3.44 4.86 -0.34
N GLY A 436 2.28 5.28 -0.82
CA GLY A 436 1.24 4.43 -1.41
C GLY A 436 -0.12 5.11 -1.36
N THR A 437 -1.08 4.62 -2.16
CA THR A 437 -2.50 4.98 -2.00
C THR A 437 -3.03 4.59 -0.63
N SER A 438 -2.42 3.59 0.01
CA SER A 438 -2.64 3.22 1.41
C SER A 438 -2.35 4.34 2.41
N MET A 439 -1.47 5.29 2.08
CA MET A 439 -1.23 6.47 2.92
C MET A 439 -2.14 7.63 2.52
N ALA A 440 -2.70 7.63 1.30
CA ALA A 440 -3.65 8.64 0.83
C ALA A 440 -5.06 8.41 1.39
N ALA A 441 -5.58 7.18 1.32
CA ALA A 441 -6.90 6.82 1.85
C ALA A 441 -7.14 7.27 3.31
N PRO A 442 -6.22 7.05 4.27
CA PRO A 442 -6.47 7.44 5.66
C PRO A 442 -6.49 8.96 5.87
N ASN A 443 -5.92 9.78 4.96
CA ASN A 443 -6.10 11.23 5.01
C ASN A 443 -7.55 11.64 4.70
N VAL A 444 -8.21 10.94 3.77
CA VAL A 444 -9.63 11.15 3.45
C VAL A 444 -10.52 10.60 4.58
N CYS A 445 -10.19 9.42 5.11
CA CYS A 445 -10.85 8.85 6.28
C CYS A 445 -10.81 9.80 7.50
N ASN A 446 -9.63 10.38 7.78
CA ASN A 446 -9.46 11.38 8.84
C ASN A 446 -10.33 12.62 8.62
N LEU A 447 -10.37 13.14 7.38
CA LEU A 447 -11.22 14.28 7.03
C LEU A 447 -12.70 13.95 7.26
N ALA A 448 -13.18 12.79 6.80
CA ALA A 448 -14.55 12.36 7.05
C ALA A 448 -14.87 12.26 8.54
N ALA A 449 -13.97 11.67 9.34
CA ALA A 449 -14.14 11.60 10.78
C ALA A 449 -14.20 12.98 11.45
N LYS A 450 -13.39 13.95 10.99
CA LYS A 450 -13.45 15.33 11.49
C LYS A 450 -14.78 16.00 11.14
N LEU A 451 -15.33 15.73 9.96
CA LEU A 451 -16.65 16.24 9.57
C LEU A 451 -17.76 15.64 10.43
N PHE A 452 -17.72 14.33 10.70
CA PHE A 452 -18.67 13.69 11.63
C PHE A 452 -18.53 14.20 13.07
N ALA A 453 -17.33 14.53 13.54
CA ALA A 453 -17.14 15.12 14.86
C ALA A 453 -17.73 16.54 14.95
N LEU A 454 -17.59 17.31 13.87
CA LEU A 454 -18.13 18.68 13.77
C LEU A 454 -19.66 18.70 13.66
N ASP A 455 -20.24 17.74 12.95
CA ASP A 455 -21.70 17.56 12.83
C ASP A 455 -22.05 16.05 12.78
N PRO A 456 -22.46 15.47 13.92
CA PRO A 456 -22.79 14.05 14.01
C PRO A 456 -24.00 13.63 13.18
N ALA A 457 -24.85 14.57 12.77
CA ALA A 457 -26.08 14.31 12.01
C ALA A 457 -25.84 14.09 10.51
N LEU A 458 -24.62 14.39 10.02
CA LEU A 458 -24.25 14.15 8.64
C LEU A 458 -24.40 12.67 8.26
N THR A 459 -24.95 12.43 7.09
CA THR A 459 -24.95 11.11 6.43
C THR A 459 -23.66 10.91 5.62
N PRO A 460 -23.23 9.66 5.34
CA PRO A 460 -22.08 9.41 4.48
C PRO A 460 -22.14 10.11 3.11
N PRO A 461 -23.28 10.11 2.37
CA PRO A 461 -23.36 10.87 1.12
C PRO A 461 -23.16 12.38 1.27
N GLU A 462 -23.60 12.98 2.39
CA GLU A 462 -23.35 14.40 2.67
C GLU A 462 -21.87 14.67 2.94
N VAL A 463 -21.18 13.76 3.65
CA VAL A 463 -19.73 13.85 3.87
C VAL A 463 -18.98 13.72 2.53
N VAL A 464 -19.34 12.74 1.70
CA VAL A 464 -18.77 12.58 0.34
C VAL A 464 -18.92 13.87 -0.47
N ARG A 465 -20.12 14.48 -0.42
CA ARG A 465 -20.40 15.76 -1.09
C ARG A 465 -19.53 16.89 -0.55
N LEU A 466 -19.42 17.05 0.77
CA LEU A 466 -18.61 18.10 1.41
C LEU A 466 -17.11 17.96 1.08
N ILE A 467 -16.60 16.74 1.05
CA ILE A 467 -15.22 16.46 0.64
C ILE A 467 -15.02 16.84 -0.83
N SER A 468 -15.93 16.41 -1.70
CA SER A 468 -15.85 16.65 -3.16
C SER A 468 -15.98 18.14 -3.51
N GLU A 469 -16.91 18.88 -2.89
CA GLU A 469 -17.09 20.32 -3.12
C GLU A 469 -15.96 21.17 -2.51
N GLY A 470 -15.38 20.69 -1.41
CA GLY A 470 -14.24 21.33 -0.76
C GLY A 470 -12.94 21.12 -1.53
N ALA A 471 -12.82 20.02 -2.26
CA ALA A 471 -11.62 19.68 -3.02
C ALA A 471 -11.26 20.72 -4.11
N GLU A 472 -9.98 20.80 -4.43
CA GLU A 472 -9.45 21.60 -5.52
C GLU A 472 -9.31 20.74 -6.79
N ALA A 473 -9.92 21.18 -7.88
CA ALA A 473 -9.77 20.50 -9.17
C ALA A 473 -8.36 20.68 -9.76
N ARG A 474 -7.79 19.59 -10.27
CA ARG A 474 -6.48 19.49 -10.92
C ARG A 474 -6.60 18.57 -12.14
N GLY A 475 -6.96 19.15 -13.28
CA GLY A 475 -7.20 18.36 -14.49
C GLY A 475 -8.31 17.34 -14.24
N ASP A 476 -7.94 16.05 -14.29
CA ASP A 476 -8.87 14.92 -14.20
C ASP A 476 -9.11 14.40 -12.77
N TYR A 477 -8.48 15.01 -11.77
CA TYR A 477 -8.64 14.63 -10.36
C TYR A 477 -8.87 15.81 -9.42
N HIS A 478 -9.34 15.51 -8.21
CA HIS A 478 -9.69 16.48 -7.18
C HIS A 478 -8.83 16.25 -5.93
N LEU A 479 -8.05 17.26 -5.53
CA LEU A 479 -7.21 17.24 -4.34
C LEU A 479 -8.03 17.65 -3.11
N ILE A 480 -8.06 16.82 -2.07
CA ILE A 480 -8.78 17.19 -0.83
C ILE A 480 -8.24 18.48 -0.22
N ASP A 481 -9.14 19.26 0.39
CA ASP A 481 -8.80 20.42 1.21
C ASP A 481 -9.65 20.36 2.49
N PRO A 482 -9.10 19.76 3.56
CA PRO A 482 -9.82 19.60 4.83
C PRO A 482 -10.44 20.88 5.38
N ARG A 483 -9.71 22.02 5.31
CA ARG A 483 -10.22 23.31 5.77
C ARG A 483 -11.39 23.78 4.93
N ARG A 484 -11.30 23.70 3.61
CA ARG A 484 -12.37 24.14 2.71
C ARG A 484 -13.61 23.24 2.83
N SER A 485 -13.43 21.92 2.97
CA SER A 485 -14.54 20.98 3.22
C SER A 485 -15.27 21.29 4.53
N ALA A 486 -14.55 21.52 5.63
CA ALA A 486 -15.17 21.88 6.91
C ALA A 486 -15.83 23.27 6.90
N ALA A 487 -15.31 24.23 6.13
CA ALA A 487 -15.92 25.54 5.98
C ALA A 487 -17.30 25.49 5.28
N SER A 488 -17.55 24.47 4.46
CA SER A 488 -18.85 24.25 3.79
C SER A 488 -19.95 23.80 4.74
N LEU A 489 -19.63 23.28 5.94
CA LEU A 489 -20.64 22.94 6.96
C LEU A 489 -21.39 24.16 7.51
N ARG A 490 -20.78 25.34 7.41
CA ARG A 490 -21.31 26.59 7.99
C ARG A 490 -22.16 27.41 7.01
N ARG A 491 -22.34 26.91 5.78
CA ARG A 491 -23.13 27.55 4.72
C ARG A 491 -24.46 26.83 4.57
#